data_AF-A0A0F9H4X1-F1
#
_entry.id   AF-A0A0F9H4X1-F1
#
_cell.length_a   1.000
_cell.length_b   1.000
_cell.length_c   1.000
_cell.angle_alpha   90.00
_cell.angle_beta   90.00
_cell.angle_gamma   90.00
#
_symmetry.space_group_name_H-M   'P 1'
#
loop_
_entity.id
_entity.type
_entity.pdbx_description
1 polymer ?
#
loop_
_entity_poly.entity_id
_entity_poly.type
_entity_poly.pdbx_seq_one_letter_code
_entity_poly.pdbx_strand_id
1 'polypeptide(L)'
;MRGCLEFLDIDEGIEINHAGDLPARSGLGSSSAFTVGMLSALHALRNETPSRVQLADEAIKVEQEVLCETVGIQDQIACAWGGLNMIEINRAGNYGIIPILLPEERQTMLESRLMLFFTGIQRHASEIAKAQIDNTERNVDALEAITGQVRQAFVILKEGNMDEFGYLLGEGWKLKRQLSDKISTPEIDVLYA
;
A
#
# COMPACT_ATOMS: atom_id res chain seq x y z
N MET A 1 14.67 5.16 -9.59
CA MET A 1 15.36 6.38 -10.02
C MET A 1 15.52 6.40 -11.54
N ARG A 2 16.39 5.54 -12.12
CA ARG A 2 16.57 5.48 -13.58
C ARG A 2 15.26 5.26 -14.34
N GLY A 3 14.39 4.36 -13.88
CA GLY A 3 13.07 4.15 -14.48
C GLY A 3 12.18 5.39 -14.52
N CYS A 4 12.22 6.26 -13.51
CA CYS A 4 11.45 7.52 -13.52
C CYS A 4 12.02 8.53 -14.53
N LEU A 5 13.35 8.58 -14.68
CA LEU A 5 14.01 9.45 -15.64
C LEU A 5 13.72 9.03 -17.08
N GLU A 6 13.82 7.72 -17.34
CA GLU A 6 13.45 7.12 -18.62
C GLU A 6 11.96 7.37 -18.93
N PHE A 7 11.09 7.20 -17.94
CA PHE A 7 9.65 7.43 -18.11
C PHE A 7 9.30 8.89 -18.46
N LEU A 8 10.01 9.86 -17.88
CA LEU A 8 9.79 11.29 -18.14
C LEU A 8 10.69 11.87 -19.24
N ASP A 9 11.48 11.04 -19.92
CA ASP A 9 12.42 11.42 -20.99
C ASP A 9 13.41 12.53 -20.56
N ILE A 10 14.01 12.36 -19.37
CA ILE A 10 14.97 13.31 -18.79
C ILE A 10 16.39 12.79 -18.99
N ASP A 11 17.09 13.39 -19.95
CA ASP A 11 18.49 13.09 -20.29
C ASP A 11 19.51 14.10 -19.73
N GLU A 12 19.04 15.07 -18.95
CA GLU A 12 19.86 16.12 -18.36
C GLU A 12 20.79 15.59 -17.26
N GLY A 13 21.97 16.19 -17.14
CA GLY A 13 22.89 15.90 -16.04
C GLY A 13 22.35 16.44 -14.72
N ILE A 14 21.74 15.56 -13.92
CA ILE A 14 21.15 15.91 -12.63
C ILE A 14 21.77 15.09 -11.49
N GLU A 15 21.90 15.73 -10.33
CA GLU A 15 22.27 15.06 -9.08
C GLU A 15 21.01 14.91 -8.22
N ILE A 16 20.73 13.68 -7.78
CA ILE A 16 19.56 13.37 -6.95
C ILE A 16 20.01 12.72 -5.66
N ASN A 17 19.63 13.35 -4.55
CA ASN A 17 19.85 12.84 -3.21
C ASN A 17 18.52 12.36 -2.61
N HIS A 18 18.51 11.16 -2.05
CA HIS A 18 17.34 10.58 -1.39
C HIS A 18 17.72 10.10 0.01
N ALA A 19 16.88 10.45 0.98
CA ALA A 19 16.94 9.95 2.34
C ALA A 19 15.53 9.47 2.73
N GLY A 20 15.46 8.37 3.47
CA GLY A 20 14.22 7.83 4.00
C GLY A 20 14.38 7.41 5.45
N ASP A 21 13.31 7.57 6.24
CA ASP A 21 13.32 7.30 7.69
C ASP A 21 13.37 5.80 8.03
N LEU A 22 13.06 4.94 7.05
CA LEU A 22 12.96 3.50 7.22
C LEU A 22 13.89 2.76 6.26
N PRO A 23 14.43 1.60 6.68
CA PRO A 23 15.17 0.74 5.76
C PRO A 23 14.24 0.23 4.66
N ALA A 24 14.84 -0.16 3.52
CA ALA A 24 14.12 -0.86 2.48
C ALA A 24 13.40 -2.09 3.04
N ARG A 25 12.24 -2.42 2.45
CA ARG A 25 11.43 -3.61 2.80
C ARG A 25 10.85 -3.59 4.22
N SER A 26 10.48 -2.41 4.72
CA SER A 26 9.78 -2.24 5.99
C SER A 26 8.31 -2.68 5.96
N GLY A 27 7.74 -2.95 4.78
CA GLY A 27 6.33 -3.29 4.61
C GLY A 27 5.39 -2.08 4.64
N LEU A 28 5.92 -0.86 4.57
CA LEU A 28 5.17 0.40 4.67
C LEU A 28 5.12 1.18 3.34
N GLY A 29 5.21 0.48 2.20
CA GLY A 29 5.13 1.12 0.87
C GLY A 29 6.30 2.06 0.53
N SER A 30 7.48 1.87 1.15
CA SER A 30 8.61 2.81 0.99
C SER A 30 9.14 2.91 -0.44
N SER A 31 9.04 1.84 -1.25
CA SER A 31 9.40 1.88 -2.67
C SER A 31 8.46 2.78 -3.47
N SER A 32 7.15 2.59 -3.30
CA SER A 32 6.14 3.41 -3.97
C SER A 32 6.16 4.86 -3.48
N ALA A 33 6.43 5.09 -2.19
CA ALA A 33 6.66 6.43 -1.65
C ALA A 33 7.84 7.13 -2.33
N PHE A 34 8.95 6.40 -2.52
CA PHE A 34 10.11 6.90 -3.26
C PHE A 34 9.74 7.21 -4.72
N THR A 35 9.06 6.30 -5.42
CA THR A 35 8.66 6.49 -6.82
C THR A 35 7.76 7.71 -6.99
N VAL A 36 6.72 7.85 -6.15
CA VAL A 36 5.79 9.00 -6.17
C VAL A 36 6.52 10.30 -5.84
N GLY A 37 7.37 10.31 -4.81
CA GLY A 37 8.16 11.49 -4.43
C GLY A 37 9.15 11.91 -5.53
N MET A 38 9.80 10.93 -6.16
CA MET A 38 10.71 11.14 -7.29
C MET A 38 9.98 11.74 -8.49
N LEU A 39 8.84 11.19 -8.90
CA LEU A 39 8.05 11.73 -10.01
C LEU A 39 7.59 13.16 -9.71
N SER A 40 7.11 13.42 -8.50
CA SER A 40 6.74 14.77 -8.05
C SER A 40 7.90 15.76 -8.18
N ALA A 41 9.10 15.37 -7.74
CA ALA A 41 10.30 16.22 -7.86
C ALA A 41 10.71 16.46 -9.32
N LEU A 42 10.63 15.44 -10.18
CA LEU A 42 10.97 15.57 -11.61
C LEU A 42 9.96 16.42 -12.38
N HIS A 43 8.67 16.33 -12.07
CA HIS A 43 7.68 17.27 -12.61
C HIS A 43 7.96 18.70 -12.15
N ALA A 44 8.29 18.89 -10.87
CA ALA A 44 8.66 20.22 -10.38
C ALA A 44 9.90 20.78 -11.11
N LEU A 45 10.90 19.95 -11.43
CA LEU A 45 12.05 20.32 -12.26
C LEU A 45 11.61 20.80 -13.66
N ARG A 46 10.57 20.19 -14.23
CA ARG A 46 9.94 20.59 -15.50
C ARG A 46 8.95 21.76 -15.38
N ASN A 47 8.80 22.37 -14.21
CA ASN A 47 7.79 23.39 -13.91
C ASN A 47 6.34 22.90 -14.11
N GLU A 48 6.09 21.62 -13.87
CA GLU A 48 4.79 20.99 -13.97
C GLU A 48 4.22 20.72 -12.56
N THR A 49 2.90 20.83 -12.42
CA THR A 49 2.17 20.51 -11.18
C THR A 49 1.26 19.31 -11.44
N PRO A 50 1.76 18.08 -11.27
CA PRO A 50 1.00 16.89 -11.61
C PRO A 50 -0.17 16.72 -10.62
N SER A 51 -1.28 16.19 -11.11
CA SER A 51 -2.39 15.82 -10.23
C SER A 51 -2.03 14.59 -9.40
N ARG A 52 -2.76 14.35 -8.30
CA ARG A 52 -2.57 13.13 -7.49
C ARG A 52 -2.88 11.86 -8.29
N VAL A 53 -3.89 11.92 -9.18
CA VAL A 53 -4.22 10.82 -10.12
C VAL A 53 -3.00 10.53 -10.98
N GLN A 54 -2.45 11.57 -11.60
CA GLN A 54 -1.30 11.45 -12.49
C GLN A 54 -0.10 10.83 -11.76
N LEU A 55 0.26 11.32 -10.57
CA LEU A 55 1.37 10.74 -9.80
C LEU A 55 1.16 9.27 -9.44
N ALA A 56 -0.07 8.88 -9.08
CA ALA A 56 -0.39 7.48 -8.79
C ALA A 56 -0.28 6.61 -10.05
N ASP A 57 -0.90 7.03 -11.16
CA ASP A 57 -0.92 6.29 -12.43
C ASP A 57 0.49 6.14 -13.01
N GLU A 58 1.29 7.21 -12.97
CA GLU A 58 2.67 7.18 -13.44
C GLU A 58 3.55 6.31 -12.55
N ALA A 59 3.40 6.37 -11.22
CA ALA A 59 4.14 5.49 -10.32
C ALA A 59 3.79 4.01 -10.55
N ILE A 60 2.51 3.69 -10.79
CA ILE A 60 2.06 2.34 -11.14
C ILE A 60 2.73 1.88 -12.44
N LYS A 61 2.72 2.72 -13.49
CA LYS A 61 3.36 2.40 -14.78
C LYS A 61 4.86 2.23 -14.65
N VAL A 62 5.54 3.10 -13.90
CA VAL A 62 6.97 2.99 -13.67
C VAL A 62 7.29 1.64 -13.00
N GLU A 63 6.57 1.27 -11.94
CA GLU A 63 6.88 0.03 -11.23
C GLU A 63 6.49 -1.23 -12.02
N GLN A 64 5.33 -1.25 -12.68
CA GLN A 64 4.83 -2.43 -13.37
C GLN A 64 5.31 -2.59 -14.82
N GLU A 65 5.45 -1.49 -15.57
CA GLU A 65 5.77 -1.53 -17.00
C GLU A 65 7.24 -1.23 -17.29
N VAL A 66 7.82 -0.24 -16.59
CA VAL A 66 9.24 0.16 -16.82
C VAL A 66 10.20 -0.72 -16.02
N LEU A 67 9.90 -0.95 -14.74
CA LEU A 67 10.72 -1.80 -13.86
C LEU A 67 10.32 -3.28 -13.89
N CYS A 68 9.17 -3.61 -14.51
CA CYS A 68 8.65 -4.97 -14.61
C CYS A 68 8.49 -5.67 -13.25
N GLU A 69 8.17 -4.93 -12.19
CA GLU A 69 7.99 -5.50 -10.86
C GLU A 69 6.58 -6.09 -10.69
N THR A 70 6.51 -7.23 -9.99
CA THR A 70 5.23 -7.82 -9.59
C THR A 70 4.73 -7.16 -8.31
N VAL A 71 3.99 -6.06 -8.46
CA VAL A 71 3.45 -5.26 -7.34
C VAL A 71 1.97 -4.92 -7.56
N GLY A 72 1.26 -4.66 -6.46
CA GLY A 72 -0.10 -4.11 -6.52
C GLY A 72 -0.10 -2.61 -6.86
N ILE A 73 -1.28 -1.99 -6.80
CA ILE A 73 -1.47 -0.55 -7.10
C ILE A 73 -1.81 0.31 -5.88
N GLN A 74 -2.06 -0.32 -4.72
CA GLN A 74 -2.59 0.39 -3.55
C GLN A 74 -1.57 1.36 -2.93
N ASP A 75 -0.28 1.01 -2.94
CA ASP A 75 0.77 1.73 -2.22
C ASP A 75 1.07 3.06 -2.94
N GLN A 76 1.17 3.03 -4.27
CA GLN A 76 1.35 4.20 -5.14
C GLN A 76 0.17 5.16 -4.99
N ILE A 77 -1.06 4.63 -4.99
CA ILE A 77 -2.27 5.43 -4.78
C ILE A 77 -2.25 6.07 -3.39
N ALA A 78 -1.96 5.31 -2.34
CA ALA A 78 -1.92 5.80 -0.97
C ALA A 78 -0.85 6.89 -0.77
N CYS A 79 0.36 6.70 -1.34
CA CYS A 79 1.44 7.67 -1.28
C CYS A 79 1.11 8.97 -2.02
N ALA A 80 0.46 8.89 -3.18
CA ALA A 80 0.06 10.07 -3.94
C ALA A 80 -1.10 10.85 -3.29
N TRP A 81 -2.02 10.16 -2.61
CA TRP A 81 -3.18 10.81 -1.99
C TRP A 81 -2.92 11.36 -0.58
N GLY A 82 -2.18 10.60 0.22
CA GLY A 82 -2.04 10.83 1.65
C GLY A 82 -3.34 10.62 2.45
N GLY A 83 -3.20 10.59 3.77
CA GLY A 83 -4.33 10.42 4.70
C GLY A 83 -4.92 9.01 4.72
N LEU A 84 -6.09 8.89 5.36
CA LEU A 84 -6.81 7.62 5.49
C LEU A 84 -7.90 7.53 4.40
N ASN A 85 -7.83 6.51 3.56
CA ASN A 85 -8.71 6.36 2.41
C ASN A 85 -9.26 4.93 2.30
N MET A 86 -10.48 4.81 1.79
CA MET A 86 -10.97 3.57 1.19
C MET A 86 -10.70 3.65 -0.32
N ILE A 87 -9.96 2.68 -0.86
CA ILE A 87 -9.63 2.59 -2.28
C ILE A 87 -10.46 1.46 -2.87
N GLU A 88 -11.34 1.77 -3.81
CA GLU A 88 -12.15 0.79 -4.53
C GLU A 88 -11.52 0.54 -5.90
N ILE A 89 -11.06 -0.69 -6.15
CA ILE A 89 -10.42 -1.08 -7.41
C ILE A 89 -11.38 -2.01 -8.16
N ASN A 90 -11.68 -1.69 -9.42
CA ASN A 90 -12.52 -2.54 -10.24
C ASN A 90 -11.68 -3.56 -11.04
N ARG A 91 -12.36 -4.53 -11.66
CA ARG A 91 -11.69 -5.58 -12.46
C ARG A 91 -10.94 -5.07 -13.69
N ALA A 92 -11.23 -3.86 -14.16
CA ALA A 92 -10.53 -3.22 -15.26
C ALA A 92 -9.28 -2.44 -14.79
N GLY A 93 -8.99 -2.40 -13.49
CA GLY A 93 -7.88 -1.66 -12.91
C GLY A 93 -8.16 -0.19 -12.62
N ASN A 94 -9.35 0.32 -12.96
CA ASN A 94 -9.74 1.67 -12.56
C ASN A 94 -10.03 1.68 -11.06
N TYR A 95 -9.66 2.78 -10.41
CA TYR A 95 -9.85 2.95 -8.98
C TYR A 95 -10.64 4.22 -8.63
N GLY A 96 -11.38 4.14 -7.53
CA GLY A 96 -12.03 5.25 -6.86
C GLY A 96 -11.45 5.44 -5.46
N ILE A 97 -11.38 6.69 -5.01
CA ILE A 97 -10.82 7.02 -3.70
C ILE A 97 -11.89 7.73 -2.88
N ILE A 98 -12.17 7.18 -1.71
CA ILE A 98 -13.14 7.72 -0.77
C ILE A 98 -12.37 8.08 0.51
N PRO A 99 -12.09 9.38 0.75
CA PRO A 99 -11.42 9.82 1.97
C PRO A 99 -12.25 9.48 3.21
N ILE A 100 -11.59 8.92 4.22
CA ILE A 100 -12.18 8.63 5.52
C ILE A 100 -11.84 9.78 6.47
N LEU A 101 -12.72 10.77 6.51
CA LEU A 101 -12.58 11.89 7.45
C LEU A 101 -13.07 11.45 8.83
N LEU A 102 -12.14 11.41 9.79
CA LEU A 102 -12.42 11.08 11.19
C LEU A 102 -12.43 12.35 12.03
N PRO A 103 -13.43 12.52 12.92
CA PRO A 103 -13.32 13.51 14.01
C PRO A 103 -12.08 13.23 14.87
N GLU A 104 -11.48 14.28 15.42
CA GLU A 104 -10.25 14.20 16.24
C GLU A 104 -10.35 13.17 17.37
N GLU A 105 -11.50 13.12 18.06
CA GLU A 105 -11.77 12.13 19.11
C GLU A 105 -11.68 10.69 18.59
N ARG A 106 -12.25 10.42 17.41
CA ARG A 106 -12.20 9.08 16.79
C ARG A 106 -10.80 8.75 16.29
N GLN A 107 -10.07 9.73 15.75
CA GLN A 107 -8.68 9.53 15.36
C GLN A 107 -7.82 9.16 16.57
N THR A 108 -7.95 9.89 17.68
CA THR A 108 -7.25 9.60 18.94
C THR A 108 -7.63 8.22 19.48
N MET A 109 -8.90 7.84 19.38
CA MET A 109 -9.39 6.53 19.79
C MET A 109 -8.78 5.38 18.96
N LEU A 110 -8.60 5.59 17.66
CA LEU A 110 -7.92 4.65 16.77
C LEU A 110 -6.42 4.56 17.10
N GLU A 111 -5.73 5.69 17.18
CA GLU A 111 -4.29 5.74 17.43
C GLU A 111 -3.91 5.12 18.78
N SER A 112 -4.71 5.33 19.83
CA SER A 112 -4.50 4.74 21.16
C SER A 112 -4.70 3.22 21.23
N ARG A 113 -5.22 2.59 20.17
CA ARG A 113 -5.48 1.13 20.08
C ARG A 113 -4.55 0.42 19.09
N LEU A 114 -3.66 1.16 18.42
CA LEU A 114 -2.72 0.60 17.47
C LEU A 114 -1.32 0.49 18.10
N MET A 115 -0.67 -0.63 17.86
CA MET A 115 0.73 -0.85 18.20
C MET A 115 1.50 -1.21 16.93
N LEU A 116 2.68 -0.62 16.77
CA LEU A 116 3.56 -0.87 15.64
C LEU A 116 4.85 -1.53 16.13
N PHE A 117 5.21 -2.65 15.50
CA PHE A 117 6.41 -3.41 15.83
C PHE A 117 7.28 -3.57 14.58
N PHE A 118 8.54 -3.13 14.66
CA PHE A 118 9.54 -3.42 13.64
C PHE A 118 10.20 -4.76 13.95
N THR A 119 9.86 -5.80 13.17
CA THR A 119 10.32 -7.17 13.43
C THR A 119 11.73 -7.46 12.91
N GLY A 120 12.26 -6.61 12.02
CA GLY A 120 13.52 -6.85 11.32
C GLY A 120 13.47 -7.98 10.28
N ILE A 121 12.34 -8.68 10.15
CA ILE A 121 12.16 -9.78 9.20
C ILE A 121 11.99 -9.17 7.80
N GLN A 122 12.99 -9.35 6.94
CA GLN A 122 12.92 -8.90 5.56
C GLN A 122 12.45 -10.02 4.63
N ARG A 123 11.47 -9.70 3.78
CA ARG A 123 11.03 -10.59 2.70
C ARG A 123 10.99 -9.81 1.39
N HIS A 124 11.13 -10.53 0.28
CA HIS A 124 10.94 -9.96 -1.04
C HIS A 124 9.44 -9.84 -1.33
N ALA A 125 8.91 -8.62 -1.30
CA ALA A 125 7.48 -8.36 -1.52
C ALA A 125 6.99 -8.92 -2.86
N SER A 126 7.82 -8.86 -3.90
CA SER A 126 7.52 -9.42 -5.23
C SER A 126 7.31 -10.94 -5.22
N GLU A 127 8.04 -11.68 -4.38
CA GLU A 127 7.85 -13.14 -4.25
C GLU A 127 6.54 -13.49 -3.54
N ILE A 128 6.15 -12.68 -2.55
CA ILE A 128 4.87 -12.84 -1.85
C ILE A 128 3.72 -12.49 -2.79
N ALA A 129 3.81 -11.35 -3.49
CA ALA A 129 2.81 -10.93 -4.47
C ALA A 129 2.63 -11.97 -5.56
N LYS A 130 3.73 -12.52 -6.10
CA LYS A 130 3.68 -13.62 -7.08
C LYS A 130 2.98 -14.86 -6.53
N ALA A 131 3.33 -15.29 -5.31
CA ALA A 131 2.68 -16.45 -4.69
C ALA A 131 1.18 -16.21 -4.43
N GLN A 132 0.77 -14.98 -4.12
CA GLN A 132 -0.65 -14.63 -4.00
C GLN A 132 -1.36 -14.70 -5.35
N ILE A 133 -0.75 -14.15 -6.41
CA ILE A 133 -1.28 -14.21 -7.79
C ILE A 133 -1.48 -15.67 -8.21
N ASP A 134 -0.44 -16.50 -8.07
CA ASP A 134 -0.46 -17.93 -8.43
C ASP A 134 -1.54 -18.72 -7.67
N ASN A 135 -1.93 -18.26 -6.47
CA ASN A 135 -2.94 -18.90 -5.62
C ASN A 135 -4.33 -18.24 -5.69
N THR A 136 -4.52 -17.23 -6.54
CA THR A 136 -5.77 -16.42 -6.58
C THR A 136 -7.00 -17.28 -6.85
N GLU A 137 -6.95 -18.15 -7.85
CA GLU A 137 -8.09 -19.00 -8.26
C GLU A 137 -8.55 -19.96 -7.15
N ARG A 138 -7.65 -20.33 -6.23
CA ARG A 138 -7.96 -21.23 -5.10
C ARG A 138 -8.46 -20.50 -3.86
N ASN A 139 -8.32 -19.17 -3.82
CA ASN A 139 -8.57 -18.34 -2.65
C ASN A 139 -9.65 -17.28 -2.90
N VAL A 140 -10.52 -17.49 -3.91
CA VAL A 140 -11.56 -16.51 -4.28
C VAL A 140 -12.43 -16.14 -3.07
N ASP A 141 -12.93 -17.13 -2.33
CA ASP A 141 -13.78 -16.88 -1.16
C ASP A 141 -13.07 -16.04 -0.08
N ALA A 142 -11.78 -16.31 0.17
CA ALA A 142 -10.98 -15.55 1.14
C ALA A 142 -10.73 -14.12 0.65
N LEU A 143 -10.47 -13.92 -0.65
CA LEU A 143 -10.28 -12.61 -1.26
C LEU A 143 -11.58 -11.78 -1.28
N GLU A 144 -12.72 -12.42 -1.55
CA GLU A 144 -14.04 -11.78 -1.48
C GLU A 144 -14.36 -11.38 -0.03
N ALA A 145 -14.06 -12.24 0.95
CA ALA A 145 -14.22 -11.93 2.36
C ALA A 145 -13.35 -10.74 2.78
N ILE A 146 -12.05 -10.73 2.44
CA ILE A 146 -11.14 -9.60 2.71
C ILE A 146 -11.67 -8.31 2.08
N THR A 147 -12.17 -8.39 0.84
CA THR A 147 -12.76 -7.23 0.16
C THR A 147 -14.03 -6.74 0.88
N GLY A 148 -14.87 -7.66 1.35
CA GLY A 148 -16.06 -7.36 2.16
C GLY A 148 -15.73 -6.68 3.48
N GLN A 149 -14.61 -7.05 4.12
CA GLN A 149 -14.16 -6.43 5.37
C GLN A 149 -13.83 -4.94 5.19
N VAL A 150 -13.37 -4.49 4.02
CA VAL A 150 -13.06 -3.06 3.78
C VAL A 150 -14.29 -2.17 4.00
N ARG A 151 -15.48 -2.61 3.55
CA ARG A 151 -16.73 -1.87 3.77
C ARG A 151 -17.16 -1.87 5.24
N GLN A 152 -16.95 -3.00 5.93
CA GLN A 152 -17.22 -3.08 7.37
C GLN A 152 -16.29 -2.14 8.15
N ALA A 153 -15.00 -2.14 7.82
CA ALA A 153 -14.00 -1.23 8.39
C ALA A 153 -14.40 0.23 8.20
N PHE A 154 -14.87 0.62 7.00
CA PHE A 154 -15.33 1.98 6.74
C PHE A 154 -16.44 2.43 7.69
N VAL A 155 -17.46 1.57 7.91
CA VAL A 155 -18.56 1.85 8.84
C VAL A 155 -18.05 1.91 10.28
N ILE A 156 -17.26 0.93 10.71
CA ILE A 156 -16.73 0.88 12.07
C ILE A 156 -15.86 2.10 12.39
N LEU A 157 -14.98 2.48 11.46
CA LEU A 157 -14.10 3.64 11.65
C LEU A 157 -14.90 4.94 11.81
N LYS A 158 -16.02 5.09 11.10
CA LYS A 158 -16.85 6.31 11.17
C LYS A 158 -17.76 6.38 12.39
N GLU A 159 -18.42 5.28 12.74
CA GLU A 159 -19.49 5.31 13.75
C GLU A 159 -19.53 4.08 14.68
N GLY A 160 -18.87 2.98 14.33
CA GLY A 160 -18.88 1.76 15.12
C GLY A 160 -17.98 1.79 16.37
N ASN A 161 -18.00 0.68 17.10
CA ASN A 161 -17.11 0.47 18.24
C ASN A 161 -15.69 0.19 17.75
N MET A 162 -14.70 0.93 18.23
CA MET A 162 -13.31 0.79 17.77
C MET A 162 -12.71 -0.60 18.09
N ASP A 163 -13.22 -1.30 19.10
CA ASP A 163 -12.76 -2.65 19.42
C ASP A 163 -13.19 -3.65 18.33
N GLU A 164 -14.31 -3.39 17.63
CA GLU A 164 -14.74 -4.18 16.47
C GLU A 164 -13.76 -4.05 15.31
N PHE A 165 -13.09 -2.90 15.16
CA PHE A 165 -12.04 -2.74 14.16
C PHE A 165 -10.84 -3.65 14.48
N GLY A 166 -10.49 -3.78 15.77
CA GLY A 166 -9.47 -4.73 16.21
C GLY A 166 -9.83 -6.19 15.89
N TYR A 167 -11.06 -6.60 16.17
CA TYR A 167 -11.54 -7.94 15.80
C TYR A 167 -11.53 -8.16 14.29
N LEU A 168 -11.96 -7.15 13.52
CA LEU A 168 -11.96 -7.20 12.06
C LEU A 168 -10.54 -7.37 11.49
N LEU A 169 -9.55 -6.67 12.04
CA LEU A 169 -8.14 -6.85 11.68
C LEU A 169 -7.64 -8.26 12.01
N GLY A 170 -8.04 -8.83 13.15
CA GLY A 170 -7.71 -10.20 13.55
C GLY A 170 -8.28 -11.24 12.59
N GLU A 171 -9.55 -11.11 12.19
CA GLU A 171 -10.16 -11.98 11.18
C GLU A 171 -9.51 -11.78 9.80
N GLY A 172 -9.22 -10.54 9.43
CA GLY A 172 -8.51 -10.21 8.19
C GLY A 172 -7.11 -10.85 8.14
N TRP A 173 -6.39 -10.90 9.26
CA TRP A 173 -5.12 -11.61 9.35
C TRP A 173 -5.27 -13.11 9.10
N LYS A 174 -6.27 -13.76 9.71
CA LYS A 174 -6.56 -15.19 9.49
C LYS A 174 -6.87 -15.49 8.02
N LEU A 175 -7.71 -14.66 7.39
CA LEU A 175 -8.02 -14.77 5.96
C LEU A 175 -6.78 -14.55 5.10
N LYS A 176 -6.00 -13.51 5.39
CA LYS A 176 -4.77 -13.20 4.65
C LYS A 176 -3.79 -14.36 4.70
N ARG A 177 -3.61 -15.01 5.85
CA ARG A 177 -2.75 -16.21 5.99
C ARG A 177 -3.16 -17.39 5.10
N GLN A 178 -4.42 -17.49 4.70
CA GLN A 178 -4.87 -18.57 3.81
C GLN A 178 -4.41 -18.37 2.36
N LEU A 179 -4.10 -17.13 1.96
CA LEU A 179 -3.74 -16.81 0.58
C LEU A 179 -2.40 -17.40 0.14
N SER A 180 -1.45 -17.56 1.08
CA SER A 180 -0.16 -18.22 0.85
C SER A 180 0.54 -18.50 2.18
N ASP A 181 1.24 -19.63 2.22
CA ASP A 181 2.19 -20.01 3.26
C ASP A 181 3.34 -19.01 3.47
N LYS A 182 3.64 -18.15 2.48
CA LYS A 182 4.68 -17.11 2.56
C LYS A 182 4.25 -15.85 3.34
N ILE A 183 2.99 -15.75 3.75
CA ILE A 183 2.44 -14.54 4.40
C ILE A 183 2.88 -14.43 5.85
N SER A 184 2.94 -15.54 6.58
CA SER A 184 3.50 -15.58 7.94
C SER A 184 4.74 -16.48 8.00
N THR A 185 5.50 -16.38 9.08
CA THR A 185 6.57 -17.34 9.42
C THR A 185 6.40 -17.74 10.88
N PRO A 186 7.04 -18.83 11.35
CA PRO A 186 6.99 -19.23 12.75
C PRO A 186 7.34 -18.10 13.72
N GLU A 187 8.29 -17.22 13.38
CA GLU A 187 8.67 -16.07 14.20
C GLU A 187 7.55 -15.03 14.28
N ILE A 188 6.88 -14.73 13.15
CA ILE A 188 5.71 -13.83 13.15
C ILE A 188 4.57 -14.45 13.95
N ASP A 189 4.35 -15.76 13.83
CA ASP A 189 3.30 -16.45 14.57
C ASP A 189 3.53 -16.40 16.08
N VAL A 190 4.79 -16.51 16.53
CA VAL A 190 5.16 -16.35 17.95
C VAL A 190 4.96 -14.91 18.43
N LEU A 191 5.29 -13.92 17.60
CA LEU A 191 5.08 -12.50 17.94
C LEU A 191 3.60 -12.11 17.95
N TYR A 192 2.76 -12.79 17.17
CA TYR A 192 1.32 -12.53 17.07
C TYR A 192 0.51 -13.21 18.17
N ALA A 193 1.02 -14.30 18.74
CA ALA A 193 0.37 -15.09 19.80
C ALA A 193 0.32 -14.35 21.14
#